data_AF-A0A640T1I8-F1
#
_entry.id   AF-A0A640T1I8-F1
#
_cell.length_a   1.000
_cell.length_b   1.000
_cell.length_c   1.000
_cell.angle_alpha   90.00
_cell.angle_beta   90.00
_cell.angle_gamma   90.00
#
_symmetry.space_group_name_H-M   'P 1'
#
loop_
_entity.id
_entity.type
_entity.pdbx_description
1 polymer ?
#
loop_
_entity_poly.entity_id
_entity_poly.type
_entity_poly.pdbx_seq_one_letter_code
_entity_poly.pdbx_strand_id
1 'polypeptide(L)'
;MAGAAGSVDHLSAFLANADLPVEEARLTAEIARRGWAGTVTVRNDTFALLRAGLPDGGEPVGVAVVCGAGINCVGVGRDGATARFPSIGRISGDWGGGAHLADEALWCAARAEDGRGAPTELARVLPAHFGLLTMRELIEALHLHEIPGHRRHELPPVLFAAATAGDRVARTLVTRQAEEIALLARVALERLGLLDEPTPVILGGGILTARHPVLHHHLTQLLTDHAPKALPHVVTAPPVLGAALDTLDRAGAKAGAYGRVRRAWG
;
A
#
# COMPACT_ATOMS: atom_id res chain seq x y z
N MET A 1 -34.00 7.82 12.40
CA MET A 1 -33.32 9.09 12.06
C MET A 1 -32.69 9.66 13.33
N ALA A 2 -31.48 9.20 13.68
CA ALA A 2 -30.73 9.78 14.78
C ALA A 2 -30.11 11.10 14.28
N GLY A 3 -30.37 12.19 15.00
CA GLY A 3 -29.95 13.54 14.61
C GLY A 3 -28.44 13.63 14.43
N ALA A 4 -28.02 14.16 13.28
CA ALA A 4 -26.63 14.51 13.06
C ALA A 4 -26.26 15.64 14.04
N ALA A 5 -25.20 15.41 14.81
CA ALA A 5 -24.39 16.48 15.36
C ALA A 5 -24.09 17.50 14.26
N GLY A 6 -24.01 18.79 14.61
CA GLY A 6 -23.90 19.90 13.66
C GLY A 6 -22.82 19.69 12.59
N SER A 7 -23.02 20.31 11.42
CA SER A 7 -22.07 20.28 10.31
C SER A 7 -20.67 20.67 10.79
N VAL A 8 -19.64 19.91 10.39
CA VAL A 8 -18.24 20.28 10.65
C VAL A 8 -17.76 21.32 9.63
N ASP A 9 -16.73 22.09 9.93
CA ASP A 9 -16.24 23.10 8.97
C ASP A 9 -15.56 22.45 7.76
N HIS A 10 -14.71 21.46 8.00
CA HIS A 10 -13.91 20.78 6.98
C HIS A 10 -13.99 19.25 7.11
N LEU A 11 -14.08 18.57 5.98
CA LEU A 11 -14.03 17.11 5.88
C LEU A 11 -13.05 16.71 4.78
N SER A 12 -12.00 15.98 5.16
CA SER A 12 -11.16 15.25 4.21
C SER A 12 -11.42 13.75 4.29
N ALA A 13 -11.78 13.14 3.18
CA ALA A 13 -11.99 11.71 3.04
C ALA A 13 -10.91 11.09 2.15
N PHE A 14 -10.19 10.13 2.69
CA PHE A 14 -9.10 9.43 2.01
C PHE A 14 -9.52 7.99 1.79
N LEU A 15 -9.80 7.65 0.54
CA LEU A 15 -10.54 6.44 0.19
C LEU A 15 -9.68 5.55 -0.71
N ALA A 16 -9.61 4.26 -0.36
CA ALA A 16 -9.11 3.25 -1.28
C ALA A 16 -10.00 3.21 -2.53
N ASN A 17 -9.41 2.87 -3.68
CA ASN A 17 -10.07 2.81 -4.98
C ASN A 17 -10.57 4.17 -5.52
N ALA A 18 -10.10 5.29 -4.95
CA ALA A 18 -10.24 6.62 -5.54
C ALA A 18 -8.95 6.98 -6.28
N ASP A 19 -8.55 6.15 -7.26
CA ASP A 19 -7.23 6.24 -7.89
C ASP A 19 -7.21 7.20 -9.09
N LEU A 20 -8.37 7.41 -9.72
CA LEU A 20 -8.52 8.30 -10.86
C LEU A 20 -9.05 9.69 -10.44
N PRO A 21 -8.60 10.77 -11.09
CA PRO A 21 -9.15 12.12 -10.83
C PRO A 21 -10.68 12.20 -10.97
N VAL A 22 -11.26 11.42 -11.90
CA VAL A 22 -12.71 11.37 -12.10
C VAL A 22 -13.44 10.72 -10.92
N GLU A 23 -12.81 9.78 -10.22
CA GLU A 23 -13.36 9.13 -9.04
C GLU A 23 -13.31 10.08 -7.84
N GLU A 24 -12.16 10.72 -7.60
CA GLU A 24 -12.00 11.76 -6.57
C GLU A 24 -13.06 12.86 -6.74
N ALA A 25 -13.27 13.35 -7.98
CA ALA A 25 -14.27 14.38 -8.28
C ALA A 25 -15.72 13.91 -8.02
N ARG A 26 -16.07 12.69 -8.47
CA ARG A 26 -17.42 12.12 -8.26
C ARG A 26 -17.71 11.87 -6.79
N LEU A 27 -16.76 11.32 -6.05
CA LEU A 27 -16.87 11.08 -4.62
C LEU A 27 -16.97 12.38 -3.84
N THR A 28 -16.19 13.40 -4.21
CA THR A 28 -16.28 14.75 -3.62
C THR A 28 -17.68 15.33 -3.80
N ALA A 29 -18.24 15.25 -5.02
CA ALA A 29 -19.58 15.75 -5.30
C ALA A 29 -20.69 14.98 -4.57
N GLU A 30 -20.55 13.66 -4.37
CA GLU A 30 -21.49 12.87 -3.57
C GLU A 30 -21.46 13.25 -2.10
N ILE A 31 -20.26 13.32 -1.48
CA ILE A 31 -20.13 13.65 -0.06
C ILE A 31 -20.56 15.10 0.21
N ALA A 32 -20.21 16.04 -0.67
CA ALA A 32 -20.65 17.44 -0.54
C ALA A 32 -22.18 17.59 -0.54
N ARG A 33 -22.89 16.81 -1.39
CA ARG A 33 -24.37 16.82 -1.43
C ARG A 33 -25.02 16.33 -0.13
N ARG A 34 -24.30 15.63 0.75
CA ARG A 34 -24.81 15.21 2.05
C ARG A 34 -24.87 16.34 3.08
N GLY A 35 -24.21 17.48 2.83
CA GLY A 35 -24.23 18.64 3.73
C GLY A 35 -23.57 18.38 5.09
N TRP A 36 -22.66 17.40 5.19
CA TRP A 36 -21.97 17.08 6.44
C TRP A 36 -20.91 18.11 6.83
N ALA A 37 -20.36 18.83 5.85
CA ALA A 37 -19.29 19.79 6.07
C ALA A 37 -19.39 21.04 5.18
N GLY A 38 -18.83 22.16 5.64
CA GLY A 38 -18.71 23.39 4.86
C GLY A 38 -17.79 23.24 3.63
N THR A 39 -16.71 22.46 3.76
CA THR A 39 -15.86 22.05 2.64
C THR A 39 -15.59 20.54 2.66
N VAL A 40 -15.50 19.93 1.49
CA VAL A 40 -15.21 18.51 1.31
C VAL A 40 -14.02 18.33 0.37
N THR A 41 -13.05 17.51 0.79
CA THR A 41 -11.96 17.03 -0.06
C THR A 41 -12.00 15.50 -0.09
N VAL A 42 -11.95 14.90 -1.27
CA VAL A 42 -11.69 13.46 -1.42
C VAL A 42 -10.36 13.23 -2.12
N ARG A 43 -9.56 12.30 -1.60
CA ARG A 43 -8.32 11.84 -2.24
C ARG A 43 -8.17 10.32 -2.10
N ASN A 44 -7.26 9.76 -2.89
CA ASN A 44 -6.77 8.39 -2.67
C ASN A 44 -6.16 8.21 -1.26
N ASP A 45 -6.36 7.05 -0.64
CA ASP A 45 -5.82 6.70 0.69
C ASP A 45 -4.29 6.75 0.80
N THR A 46 -3.57 6.53 -0.31
CA THR A 46 -2.11 6.65 -0.36
C THR A 46 -1.64 8.07 0.01
N PHE A 47 -2.42 9.11 -0.27
CA PHE A 47 -2.09 10.48 0.16
C PHE A 47 -2.25 10.67 1.68
N ALA A 48 -3.14 9.92 2.34
CA ALA A 48 -3.22 9.93 3.80
C ALA A 48 -1.98 9.26 4.40
N LEU A 49 -1.52 8.13 3.84
CA LEU A 49 -0.25 7.53 4.28
C LEU A 49 0.90 8.54 4.14
N LEU A 50 1.01 9.20 2.99
CA LEU A 50 2.03 10.22 2.75
C LEU A 50 1.99 11.28 3.84
N ARG A 51 0.81 11.89 4.08
CA ARG A 51 0.68 12.96 5.05
C ARG A 51 0.99 12.52 6.48
N ALA A 52 0.61 11.29 6.86
CA ALA A 52 0.90 10.74 8.18
C ALA A 52 2.40 10.62 8.45
N GLY A 53 3.18 10.26 7.42
CA GLY A 53 4.63 10.10 7.48
C GLY A 53 5.45 11.39 7.35
N LEU A 54 4.85 12.47 6.83
CA LEU A 54 5.54 13.74 6.65
C LEU A 54 5.53 14.61 7.92
N PRO A 55 6.52 15.52 8.08
CA PRO A 55 6.52 16.54 9.12
C PRO A 55 5.31 17.48 9.03
N ASP A 56 4.95 18.12 10.15
CA ASP A 56 3.82 19.08 10.20
C ASP A 56 4.18 20.51 9.76
N GLY A 57 5.47 20.78 9.56
CA GLY A 57 5.96 22.09 9.13
C GLY A 57 6.57 22.04 7.74
N GLY A 58 6.39 23.13 6.99
CA GLY A 58 6.87 23.25 5.61
C GLY A 58 5.90 22.67 4.59
N GLU A 59 6.33 22.63 3.33
CA GLU A 59 5.55 21.99 2.27
C GLU A 59 5.54 20.46 2.44
N PRO A 60 4.42 19.78 2.19
CA PRO A 60 4.30 18.33 2.33
C PRO A 60 4.94 17.59 1.15
N VAL A 61 6.24 17.77 0.96
CA VAL A 61 7.02 17.17 -0.14
C VAL A 61 7.47 15.76 0.23
N GLY A 62 7.15 14.79 -0.61
CA GLY A 62 7.58 13.40 -0.45
C GLY A 62 6.83 12.42 -1.36
N VAL A 63 7.24 11.17 -1.28
CA VAL A 63 6.62 10.03 -1.99
C VAL A 63 6.11 9.03 -0.98
N ALA A 64 4.97 8.38 -1.26
CA ALA A 64 4.46 7.28 -0.47
C ALA A 64 4.17 6.07 -1.36
N VAL A 65 4.57 4.89 -0.88
CA VAL A 65 4.21 3.60 -1.47
C VAL A 65 3.41 2.79 -0.44
N VAL A 66 2.17 2.46 -0.79
CA VAL A 66 1.33 1.52 -0.05
C VAL A 66 1.46 0.15 -0.70
N CYS A 67 1.81 -0.87 0.07
CA CYS A 67 1.77 -2.27 -0.35
C CYS A 67 0.95 -3.06 0.68
N GLY A 68 -0.35 -3.18 0.43
CA GLY A 68 -1.33 -3.87 1.25
C GLY A 68 -1.90 -5.07 0.50
N ALA A 69 -3.23 -5.12 0.33
CA ALA A 69 -3.86 -6.10 -0.56
C ALA A 69 -3.46 -5.86 -2.03
N GLY A 70 -3.44 -4.60 -2.46
CA GLY A 70 -2.82 -4.15 -3.71
C GLY A 70 -1.55 -3.34 -3.45
N ILE A 71 -1.05 -2.67 -4.49
CA ILE A 71 0.09 -1.77 -4.44
C ILE A 71 -0.30 -0.43 -5.08
N ASN A 72 0.13 0.68 -4.48
CA ASN A 72 -0.10 2.03 -4.99
C ASN A 72 1.07 2.95 -4.62
N CYS A 73 1.28 3.99 -5.41
CA CYS A 73 2.28 5.02 -5.17
C CYS A 73 1.75 6.41 -5.52
N VAL A 74 1.99 7.37 -4.64
CA VAL A 74 1.73 8.79 -4.90
C VAL A 74 2.90 9.62 -4.43
N GLY A 75 3.05 10.81 -4.99
CA GLY A 75 4.00 11.79 -4.51
C GLY A 75 3.44 13.20 -4.61
N VAL A 76 3.93 14.06 -3.72
CA VAL A 76 3.69 15.49 -3.71
C VAL A 76 5.06 16.17 -3.79
N GLY A 77 5.25 17.02 -4.80
CA GLY A 77 6.44 17.83 -5.01
C GLY A 77 6.21 19.28 -4.58
N ARG A 78 7.19 20.12 -4.92
CA ARG A 78 7.11 21.59 -4.74
C ARG A 78 5.87 22.15 -5.44
N ASP A 79 5.35 23.25 -4.89
CA ASP A 79 4.19 23.96 -5.45
C ASP A 79 2.93 23.08 -5.64
N GLY A 80 2.87 21.94 -4.93
CA GLY A 80 1.75 21.00 -5.00
C GLY A 80 1.74 20.09 -6.24
N ALA A 81 2.85 20.00 -7.00
CA ALA A 81 2.97 19.03 -8.08
C ALA A 81 2.67 17.61 -7.57
N THR A 82 2.01 16.78 -8.39
CA THR A 82 1.68 15.40 -7.98
C THR A 82 2.17 14.36 -8.98
N ALA A 83 2.74 13.28 -8.46
CA ALA A 83 2.96 12.05 -9.19
C ALA A 83 1.97 11.00 -8.69
N ARG A 84 1.30 10.30 -9.59
CA ARG A 84 0.38 9.20 -9.25
C ARG A 84 0.41 8.13 -10.32
N PHE A 85 -0.05 6.95 -9.95
CA PHE A 85 -0.26 5.81 -10.84
C PHE A 85 -1.73 5.37 -10.72
N PRO A 86 -2.34 4.84 -11.79
CA PRO A 86 -3.74 4.43 -11.73
C PRO A 86 -4.01 3.32 -10.73
N SER A 87 -3.06 2.41 -10.47
CA SER A 87 -3.15 1.44 -9.36
C SER A 87 -4.43 0.56 -9.33
N ILE A 88 -4.97 0.23 -10.52
CA ILE A 88 -6.20 -0.53 -10.77
C ILE A 88 -5.90 -2.02 -11.08
N GLY A 89 -4.76 -2.53 -10.60
CA GLY A 89 -4.32 -3.90 -10.80
C GLY A 89 -3.70 -4.14 -12.19
N ARG A 90 -3.87 -5.37 -12.70
CA ARG A 90 -3.21 -5.81 -13.93
C ARG A 90 -3.51 -4.94 -15.16
N ILE A 91 -4.68 -4.30 -15.23
CA ILE A 91 -5.06 -3.45 -16.38
C ILE A 91 -4.22 -2.16 -16.46
N SER A 92 -3.75 -1.65 -15.32
CA SER A 92 -2.86 -0.49 -15.22
C SER A 92 -1.38 -0.89 -15.17
N GLY A 93 -1.09 -2.19 -15.25
CA GLY A 93 0.27 -2.72 -15.21
C GLY A 93 0.81 -2.96 -13.82
N ASP A 94 -0.03 -2.93 -12.78
CA ASP A 94 0.44 -3.09 -11.41
C ASP A 94 0.89 -4.52 -11.14
N TRP A 95 2.05 -4.64 -10.50
CA TRP A 95 2.58 -5.90 -10.00
C TRP A 95 2.84 -5.79 -8.51
N GLY A 96 2.23 -6.68 -7.73
CA GLY A 96 2.46 -6.78 -6.29
C GLY A 96 1.24 -6.45 -5.44
N GLY A 97 1.48 -6.33 -4.14
CA GLY A 97 0.43 -6.42 -3.13
C GLY A 97 0.16 -7.87 -2.72
N GLY A 98 -0.45 -8.04 -1.55
CA GLY A 98 -0.73 -9.34 -0.95
C GLY A 98 -1.66 -10.22 -1.77
N ALA A 99 -2.64 -9.65 -2.47
CA ALA A 99 -3.51 -10.42 -3.37
C ALA A 99 -2.71 -11.00 -4.55
N HIS A 100 -1.88 -10.16 -5.18
CA HIS A 100 -1.03 -10.59 -6.29
C HIS A 100 0.01 -11.62 -5.85
N LEU A 101 0.66 -11.40 -4.70
CA LEU A 101 1.62 -12.36 -4.14
C LEU A 101 0.97 -13.71 -3.81
N ALA A 102 -0.27 -13.72 -3.30
CA ALA A 102 -1.02 -14.95 -3.06
C ALA A 102 -1.31 -15.70 -4.38
N ASP A 103 -1.74 -14.98 -5.41
CA ASP A 103 -2.02 -15.58 -6.73
C ASP A 103 -0.73 -16.13 -7.38
N GLU A 104 0.38 -15.41 -7.32
CA GLU A 104 1.67 -15.89 -7.85
C GLU A 104 2.21 -17.09 -7.05
N ALA A 105 2.05 -17.10 -5.72
CA ALA A 105 2.44 -18.23 -4.88
C ALA A 105 1.63 -19.49 -5.24
N LEU A 106 0.30 -19.37 -5.37
CA LEU A 106 -0.57 -20.46 -5.83
C LEU A 106 -0.19 -20.94 -7.22
N TRP A 107 0.07 -20.01 -8.14
CA TRP A 107 0.48 -20.32 -9.51
C TRP A 107 1.78 -21.12 -9.55
N CYS A 108 2.81 -20.66 -8.84
CA CYS A 108 4.10 -21.34 -8.75
C CYS A 108 3.98 -22.72 -8.09
N ALA A 109 3.23 -22.82 -6.99
CA ALA A 109 3.02 -24.07 -6.27
C ALA A 109 2.29 -25.13 -7.11
N ALA A 110 1.22 -24.73 -7.81
CA ALA A 110 0.48 -25.63 -8.70
C ALA A 110 1.37 -26.16 -9.84
N ARG A 111 2.19 -25.28 -10.44
CA ARG A 111 3.15 -25.66 -11.48
C ARG A 111 4.26 -26.58 -10.96
N ALA A 112 4.66 -26.43 -9.70
CA ALA A 112 5.66 -27.30 -9.11
C ALA A 112 5.11 -28.70 -8.85
N GLU A 113 3.87 -28.80 -8.34
CA GLU A 113 3.22 -30.10 -8.08
C GLU A 113 3.03 -30.92 -9.37
N ASP A 114 2.67 -30.28 -10.48
CA ASP A 114 2.45 -30.97 -11.77
C ASP A 114 3.71 -31.09 -12.66
N GLY A 115 4.87 -30.61 -12.19
CA GLY A 115 6.15 -30.70 -12.90
C GLY A 115 6.36 -29.66 -14.02
N ARG A 116 5.48 -28.66 -14.18
CA ARG A 116 5.64 -27.54 -15.14
C ARG A 116 6.49 -26.38 -14.62
N GLY A 117 6.89 -26.41 -13.36
CA GLY A 117 7.61 -25.35 -12.66
C GLY A 117 8.81 -25.88 -11.88
N ALA A 118 9.64 -24.97 -11.38
CA ALA A 118 10.73 -25.35 -10.49
C ALA A 118 10.17 -25.94 -9.18
N PRO A 119 10.85 -26.92 -8.55
CA PRO A 119 10.47 -27.42 -7.24
C PRO A 119 10.42 -26.30 -6.21
N THR A 120 9.36 -26.27 -5.40
CA THR A 120 9.19 -25.30 -4.32
C THR A 120 8.40 -25.91 -3.17
N GLU A 121 8.78 -25.53 -1.97
CA GLU A 121 8.12 -25.85 -0.72
C GLU A 121 6.70 -25.26 -0.65
N LEU A 122 6.40 -24.24 -1.45
CA LEU A 122 5.06 -23.67 -1.57
C LEU A 122 4.00 -24.72 -1.96
N ALA A 123 4.38 -25.72 -2.76
CA ALA A 123 3.48 -26.83 -3.11
C ALA A 123 3.03 -27.66 -1.89
N ARG A 124 3.81 -27.63 -0.80
CA ARG A 124 3.48 -28.32 0.45
C ARG A 124 2.84 -27.39 1.48
N VAL A 125 3.39 -26.19 1.67
CA VAL A 125 2.97 -25.31 2.78
C VAL A 125 1.66 -24.58 2.53
N LEU A 126 1.32 -24.26 1.27
CA LEU A 126 0.06 -23.60 0.94
C LEU A 126 -1.17 -24.48 1.21
N PRO A 127 -1.25 -25.76 0.76
CA PRO A 127 -2.38 -26.61 1.10
C PRO A 127 -2.43 -26.92 2.59
N ALA A 128 -1.28 -27.14 3.23
CA ALA A 128 -1.20 -27.40 4.67
C ALA A 128 -1.76 -26.26 5.53
N HIS A 129 -1.61 -24.99 5.08
CA HIS A 129 -2.23 -23.83 5.75
C HIS A 129 -3.76 -23.95 5.86
N PHE A 130 -4.39 -24.62 4.91
CA PHE A 130 -5.84 -24.86 4.90
C PHE A 130 -6.23 -26.26 5.41
N GLY A 131 -5.28 -27.02 5.97
CA GLY A 131 -5.52 -28.39 6.44
C GLY A 131 -5.66 -29.42 5.31
N LEU A 132 -5.17 -29.09 4.11
CA LEU A 132 -5.18 -29.96 2.93
C LEU A 132 -3.79 -30.56 2.70
N LEU A 133 -3.72 -31.66 1.96
CA LEU A 133 -2.50 -32.43 1.72
C LEU A 133 -1.83 -32.09 0.40
N THR A 134 -2.59 -31.67 -0.62
CA THR A 134 -2.06 -31.46 -1.98
C THR A 134 -2.53 -30.14 -2.61
N MET A 135 -1.78 -29.62 -3.58
CA MET A 135 -2.22 -28.47 -4.37
C MET A 135 -3.48 -28.79 -5.17
N ARG A 136 -3.66 -30.03 -5.64
CA ARG A 136 -4.92 -30.47 -6.26
C ARG A 136 -6.12 -30.22 -5.36
N GLU A 137 -6.07 -30.69 -4.11
CA GLU A 137 -7.15 -30.47 -3.13
C GLU A 137 -7.38 -28.97 -2.87
N LEU A 138 -6.30 -28.19 -2.72
CA LEU A 138 -6.42 -26.74 -2.53
C LEU A 138 -7.06 -26.04 -3.73
N ILE A 139 -6.67 -26.41 -4.95
CA ILE A 139 -7.23 -25.85 -6.18
C ILE A 139 -8.72 -26.19 -6.28
N GLU A 140 -9.11 -27.43 -6.00
CA GLU A 140 -10.50 -27.87 -5.99
C GLU A 140 -11.32 -27.10 -4.96
N ALA A 141 -10.85 -27.01 -3.71
CA ALA A 141 -11.53 -26.29 -2.64
C ALA A 141 -11.67 -24.78 -2.93
N LEU A 142 -10.67 -24.16 -3.58
CA LEU A 142 -10.75 -22.75 -4.00
C LEU A 142 -11.68 -22.55 -5.21
N HIS A 143 -11.71 -23.50 -6.14
CA HIS A 143 -12.53 -23.44 -7.35
C HIS A 143 -14.02 -23.64 -7.03
N LEU A 144 -14.33 -24.59 -6.15
CA LEU A 144 -15.69 -24.89 -5.68
C LEU A 144 -16.16 -23.94 -4.57
N HIS A 145 -15.32 -22.96 -4.18
CA HIS A 145 -15.60 -21.98 -3.13
C HIS A 145 -15.84 -22.58 -1.72
N GLU A 146 -15.35 -23.80 -1.46
CA GLU A 146 -15.32 -24.41 -0.13
C GLU A 146 -14.37 -23.64 0.80
N ILE A 147 -13.26 -23.13 0.24
CA ILE A 147 -12.45 -22.09 0.86
C ILE A 147 -12.93 -20.73 0.30
N PRO A 148 -13.47 -19.85 1.14
CA PRO A 148 -13.88 -18.52 0.71
C PRO A 148 -12.72 -17.73 0.10
N GLY A 149 -12.95 -17.06 -1.03
CA GLY A 149 -11.89 -16.37 -1.78
C GLY A 149 -11.10 -15.33 -0.98
N HIS A 150 -11.73 -14.66 -0.02
CA HIS A 150 -11.04 -13.68 0.85
C HIS A 150 -9.94 -14.31 1.71
N ARG A 151 -10.02 -15.62 2.00
CA ARG A 151 -8.98 -16.34 2.76
C ARG A 151 -7.65 -16.48 2.01
N ARG A 152 -7.62 -16.19 0.70
CA ARG A 152 -6.35 -16.07 -0.05
C ARG A 152 -5.43 -14.99 0.53
N HIS A 153 -5.98 -13.98 1.21
CA HIS A 153 -5.19 -12.97 1.92
C HIS A 153 -4.39 -13.52 3.10
N GLU A 154 -4.62 -14.78 3.51
CA GLU A 154 -3.82 -15.47 4.53
C GLU A 154 -2.50 -16.03 3.96
N LEU A 155 -2.35 -16.11 2.63
CA LEU A 155 -1.19 -16.75 1.98
C LEU A 155 0.11 -15.94 1.94
N PRO A 156 0.12 -14.58 1.86
CA PRO A 156 1.38 -13.84 1.85
C PRO A 156 2.29 -14.10 3.06
N PRO A 157 1.78 -14.21 4.30
CA PRO A 157 2.58 -14.70 5.44
C PRO A 157 3.20 -16.09 5.23
N VAL A 158 2.48 -17.02 4.60
CA VAL A 158 2.98 -18.38 4.30
C VAL A 158 4.11 -18.32 3.26
N LEU A 159 3.91 -17.52 2.21
CA LEU A 159 4.94 -17.23 1.21
C LEU A 159 6.21 -16.64 1.86
N PHE A 160 6.04 -15.67 2.76
CA PHE A 160 7.16 -15.06 3.49
C PHE A 160 7.88 -16.05 4.39
N ALA A 161 7.18 -16.95 5.07
CA ALA A 161 7.79 -18.00 5.86
C ALA A 161 8.63 -18.94 4.98
N ALA A 162 8.11 -19.36 3.82
CA ALA A 162 8.86 -20.18 2.86
C ALA A 162 10.12 -19.47 2.34
N ALA A 163 10.01 -18.18 2.02
CA ALA A 163 11.15 -17.37 1.59
C ALA A 163 12.24 -17.29 2.67
N THR A 164 11.86 -17.12 3.95
CA THR A 164 12.78 -17.14 5.09
C THR A 164 13.44 -18.50 5.26
N ALA A 165 12.71 -19.60 5.03
CA ALA A 165 13.24 -20.95 5.08
C ALA A 165 14.20 -21.29 3.91
N GLY A 166 14.41 -20.36 2.97
CA GLY A 166 15.36 -20.52 1.88
C GLY A 166 14.75 -21.03 0.58
N ASP A 167 13.42 -21.14 0.47
CA ASP A 167 12.76 -21.53 -0.78
C ASP A 167 13.08 -20.51 -1.89
N ARG A 168 13.67 -20.99 -2.99
CA ARG A 168 14.16 -20.13 -4.07
C ARG A 168 13.02 -19.42 -4.81
N VAL A 169 11.91 -20.10 -5.07
CA VAL A 169 10.77 -19.54 -5.80
C VAL A 169 10.10 -18.46 -4.96
N ALA A 170 9.87 -18.74 -3.69
CA ALA A 170 9.34 -17.79 -2.73
C ALA A 170 10.25 -16.55 -2.62
N ARG A 171 11.57 -16.74 -2.50
CA ARG A 171 12.52 -15.62 -2.49
C ARG A 171 12.46 -14.80 -3.76
N THR A 172 12.34 -15.40 -4.94
CA THR A 172 12.18 -14.66 -6.21
C THR A 172 10.93 -13.78 -6.20
N LEU A 173 9.79 -14.28 -5.72
CA LEU A 173 8.57 -13.46 -5.62
C LEU A 173 8.73 -12.30 -4.64
N VAL A 174 9.36 -12.54 -3.49
CA VAL A 174 9.62 -11.51 -2.47
C VAL A 174 10.60 -10.45 -2.97
N THR A 175 11.69 -10.86 -3.64
CA THR A 175 12.66 -9.95 -4.26
C THR A 175 11.99 -9.08 -5.32
N ARG A 176 11.19 -9.68 -6.21
CA ARG A 176 10.45 -8.92 -7.23
C ARG A 176 9.47 -7.91 -6.64
N GLN A 177 8.85 -8.23 -5.48
CA GLN A 177 8.01 -7.25 -4.78
C GLN A 177 8.80 -6.03 -4.31
N ALA A 178 10.01 -6.23 -3.80
CA ALA A 178 10.89 -5.13 -3.43
C ALA A 178 11.32 -4.31 -4.67
N GLU A 179 11.60 -4.96 -5.80
CA GLU A 179 11.91 -4.30 -7.08
C GLU A 179 10.78 -3.37 -7.53
N GLU A 180 9.53 -3.84 -7.54
CA GLU A 180 8.38 -3.04 -7.96
C GLU A 180 8.11 -1.85 -7.00
N ILE A 181 8.26 -2.05 -5.69
CA ILE A 181 8.14 -0.97 -4.70
C ILE A 181 9.22 0.09 -4.93
N ALA A 182 10.47 -0.33 -5.12
CA ALA A 182 11.58 0.59 -5.38
C ALA A 182 11.40 1.34 -6.70
N LEU A 183 10.92 0.65 -7.73
CA LEU A 183 10.64 1.22 -9.05
C LEU A 183 9.56 2.30 -8.97
N LEU A 184 8.44 2.03 -8.31
CA LEU A 184 7.37 3.00 -8.10
C LEU A 184 7.87 4.25 -7.37
N ALA A 185 8.66 4.07 -6.30
CA ALA A 185 9.23 5.19 -5.54
C ALA A 185 10.19 6.02 -6.41
N ARG A 186 11.12 5.37 -7.10
CA ARG A 186 12.11 6.02 -7.98
C ARG A 186 11.43 6.83 -9.08
N VAL A 187 10.45 6.24 -9.78
CA VAL A 187 9.75 6.92 -10.87
C VAL A 187 8.92 8.10 -10.35
N ALA A 188 8.31 7.99 -9.17
CA ALA A 188 7.61 9.13 -8.55
C ALA A 188 8.58 10.26 -8.19
N LEU A 189 9.74 9.95 -7.60
CA LEU A 189 10.78 10.93 -7.31
C LEU A 189 11.27 11.62 -8.59
N GLU A 190 11.53 10.85 -9.65
CA GLU A 190 11.98 11.36 -10.95
C GLU A 190 10.96 12.32 -11.57
N ARG A 191 9.68 11.94 -11.61
CA ARG A 191 8.59 12.78 -12.14
C ARG A 191 8.42 14.10 -11.39
N LEU A 192 8.80 14.13 -10.11
CA LEU A 192 8.72 15.31 -9.25
C LEU A 192 10.03 16.11 -9.20
N GLY A 193 11.10 15.64 -9.87
CA GLY A 193 12.41 16.29 -9.80
C GLY A 193 13.09 16.17 -8.43
N LEU A 194 12.77 15.14 -7.66
CA LEU A 194 13.18 14.96 -6.26
C LEU A 194 14.35 13.96 -6.06
N LEU A 195 14.88 13.36 -7.13
CA LEU A 195 15.98 12.38 -7.03
C LEU A 195 17.26 12.99 -6.44
N ASP A 196 17.50 14.26 -6.70
CA ASP A 196 18.71 14.97 -6.31
C ASP A 196 18.58 15.77 -5.01
N GLU A 197 17.51 15.58 -4.23
CA GLU A 197 17.37 16.19 -2.90
C GLU A 197 16.92 15.19 -1.81
N PRO A 198 17.31 15.40 -0.53
CA PRO A 198 16.84 14.56 0.56
C PRO A 198 15.32 14.55 0.63
N THR A 199 14.70 13.41 0.31
CA THR A 199 13.25 13.32 0.13
C THR A 199 12.66 12.15 0.92
N PRO A 200 11.68 12.38 1.81
CA PRO A 200 10.97 11.31 2.50
C PRO A 200 10.29 10.36 1.51
N VAL A 201 10.52 9.05 1.69
CA VAL A 201 9.79 7.97 1.02
C VAL A 201 9.04 7.17 2.07
N ILE A 202 7.74 7.42 2.18
CA ILE A 202 6.87 6.83 3.18
C ILE A 202 6.39 5.45 2.71
N LEU A 203 6.66 4.42 3.48
CA LEU A 203 6.34 3.03 3.16
C LEU A 203 5.24 2.54 4.11
N GLY A 204 4.15 1.99 3.57
CA GLY A 204 3.03 1.54 4.39
C GLY A 204 2.24 0.40 3.76
N GLY A 205 1.21 -0.08 4.45
CA GLY A 205 0.45 -1.27 4.08
C GLY A 205 1.08 -2.57 4.61
N GLY A 206 0.23 -3.58 4.78
CA GLY A 206 0.55 -4.80 5.54
C GLY A 206 1.84 -5.52 5.11
N ILE A 207 2.15 -5.51 3.81
CA ILE A 207 3.37 -6.14 3.28
C ILE A 207 4.63 -5.38 3.73
N LEU A 208 4.61 -4.05 3.66
CA LEU A 208 5.74 -3.21 4.05
C LEU A 208 5.88 -3.11 5.58
N THR A 209 4.76 -3.02 6.32
CA THR A 209 4.77 -2.95 7.78
C THR A 209 5.17 -4.27 8.44
N ALA A 210 5.02 -5.41 7.74
CA ALA A 210 5.54 -6.70 8.21
C ALA A 210 7.07 -6.74 8.30
N ARG A 211 7.78 -5.82 7.61
CA ARG A 211 9.25 -5.70 7.61
C ARG A 211 9.95 -7.04 7.39
N HIS A 212 9.43 -7.84 6.46
CA HIS A 212 10.05 -9.12 6.12
C HIS A 212 11.52 -8.90 5.74
N PRO A 213 12.50 -9.60 6.35
CA PRO A 213 13.91 -9.26 6.21
C PRO A 213 14.42 -9.27 4.76
N VAL A 214 13.97 -10.22 3.94
CA VAL A 214 14.39 -10.32 2.53
C VAL A 214 13.84 -9.15 1.72
N LEU A 215 12.55 -8.87 1.87
CA LEU A 215 11.89 -7.74 1.19
C LEU A 215 12.52 -6.42 1.60
N HIS A 216 12.64 -6.20 2.92
CA HIS A 216 13.10 -4.91 3.46
C HIS A 216 14.56 -4.64 3.12
N HIS A 217 15.45 -5.63 3.27
CA HIS A 217 16.85 -5.48 2.92
C HIS A 217 17.02 -5.15 1.43
N HIS A 218 16.37 -5.92 0.55
CA HIS A 218 16.49 -5.70 -0.89
C HIS A 218 15.92 -4.35 -1.33
N LEU A 219 14.77 -3.96 -0.77
CA LEU A 219 14.16 -2.65 -1.02
C LEU A 219 15.12 -1.50 -0.61
N THR A 220 15.73 -1.57 0.57
CA THR A 220 16.66 -0.54 1.03
C THR A 220 17.90 -0.47 0.15
N GLN A 221 18.43 -1.61 -0.32
CA GLN A 221 19.54 -1.64 -1.29
C GLN A 221 19.16 -0.94 -2.60
N LEU A 222 18.03 -1.33 -3.21
CA LEU A 222 17.58 -0.74 -4.47
C LEU A 222 17.34 0.78 -4.37
N LEU A 223 16.77 1.25 -3.25
CA LEU A 223 16.61 2.68 -3.02
C LEU A 223 17.95 3.39 -2.85
N THR A 224 18.92 2.77 -2.18
CA THR A 224 20.27 3.33 -2.04
C THR A 224 20.96 3.45 -3.39
N ASP A 225 20.83 2.43 -4.24
CA ASP A 225 21.51 2.35 -5.53
C ASP A 225 20.89 3.30 -6.58
N HIS A 226 19.56 3.47 -6.55
CA HIS A 226 18.84 4.18 -7.61
C HIS A 226 18.20 5.51 -7.20
N ALA A 227 18.13 5.79 -5.90
CA ALA A 227 17.62 7.04 -5.34
C ALA A 227 18.37 7.36 -4.02
N PRO A 228 19.69 7.60 -4.05
CA PRO A 228 20.54 7.67 -2.85
C PRO A 228 20.16 8.77 -1.85
N LYS A 229 19.36 9.77 -2.27
CA LYS A 229 18.83 10.82 -1.39
C LYS A 229 17.41 10.55 -0.89
N ALA A 230 16.80 9.43 -1.29
CA ALA A 230 15.55 8.97 -0.70
C ALA A 230 15.76 8.59 0.77
N LEU A 231 14.84 9.02 1.63
CA LEU A 231 14.82 8.73 3.06
C LEU A 231 13.64 7.79 3.35
N PRO A 232 13.81 6.46 3.22
CA PRO A 232 12.72 5.52 3.41
C PRO A 232 12.30 5.43 4.89
N HIS A 233 11.00 5.58 5.14
CA HIS A 233 10.40 5.50 6.46
C HIS A 233 9.15 4.63 6.42
N VAL A 234 9.18 3.51 7.14
CA VAL A 234 7.98 2.68 7.31
C VAL A 234 7.08 3.28 8.38
N VAL A 235 5.83 3.54 8.01
CA VAL A 235 4.81 4.12 8.90
C VAL A 235 3.76 3.06 9.22
N THR A 236 3.51 2.88 10.53
CA THR A 236 2.47 1.98 11.07
C THR A 236 1.26 2.73 11.60
N ALA A 237 1.30 4.07 11.59
CA ALA A 237 0.18 4.90 11.99
C ALA A 237 -1.04 4.63 11.09
N PRO A 238 -2.27 4.66 11.64
CA PRO A 238 -3.45 4.37 10.86
C PRO A 238 -3.72 5.49 9.84
N PRO A 239 -4.24 5.19 8.62
CA PRO A 239 -4.47 6.19 7.58
C PRO A 239 -5.35 7.37 8.01
N VAL A 240 -6.28 7.15 8.96
CA VAL A 240 -7.12 8.21 9.53
C VAL A 240 -6.31 9.35 10.18
N LEU A 241 -5.11 9.06 10.68
CA LEU A 241 -4.19 10.11 11.16
C LEU A 241 -3.84 11.07 10.03
N GLY A 242 -3.45 10.54 8.87
CA GLY A 242 -3.12 11.35 7.69
C GLY A 242 -4.29 12.20 7.20
N ALA A 243 -5.50 11.63 7.21
CA ALA A 243 -6.73 12.35 6.85
C ALA A 243 -7.01 13.51 7.80
N ALA A 244 -6.84 13.30 9.11
CA ALA A 244 -6.99 14.34 10.12
C ALA A 244 -5.93 15.43 9.96
N LEU A 245 -4.67 15.06 9.70
CA LEU A 245 -3.58 16.02 9.47
C LEU A 245 -3.81 16.85 8.21
N ASP A 246 -4.25 16.26 7.09
CA ASP A 246 -4.62 17.02 5.88
C ASP A 246 -5.79 17.98 6.13
N THR A 247 -6.77 17.58 6.95
CA THR A 247 -7.85 18.49 7.35
C THR A 247 -7.32 19.69 8.14
N LEU A 248 -6.33 19.49 9.02
CA LEU A 248 -5.66 20.56 9.76
C LEU A 248 -4.84 21.47 8.85
N ASP A 249 -4.16 20.92 7.85
CA ASP A 249 -3.39 21.69 6.85
C ASP A 249 -4.34 22.66 6.13
N ARG A 250 -5.50 22.16 5.66
CA ARG A 250 -6.52 22.95 4.95
C ARG A 250 -7.17 24.01 5.83
N ALA A 251 -7.34 23.72 7.11
CA ALA A 251 -7.91 24.64 8.09
C ALA A 251 -6.92 25.72 8.55
N GLY A 252 -5.65 25.67 8.13
CA GLY A 252 -4.61 26.58 8.62
C GLY A 252 -4.40 26.46 10.13
N ALA A 253 -4.52 25.25 10.67
CA ALA A 253 -4.52 25.03 12.12
C ALA A 253 -3.18 25.41 12.78
N LYS A 254 -3.23 25.75 14.07
CA LYS A 254 -2.03 26.05 14.87
C LYS A 254 -1.26 24.76 15.21
N ALA A 255 0.06 24.86 15.37
CA ALA A 255 0.96 23.73 15.69
C ALA A 255 0.47 22.81 16.84
N GLY A 256 -0.14 23.38 17.88
CA GLY A 256 -0.68 22.60 19.00
C GLY A 256 -1.82 21.63 18.62
N ALA A 257 -2.53 21.85 17.52
CA ALA A 257 -3.57 20.95 17.02
C ALA A 257 -2.97 19.64 16.45
N TYR A 258 -1.92 19.76 15.62
CA TYR A 258 -1.20 18.62 15.06
C TYR A 258 -0.65 17.70 16.15
N GLY A 259 -0.01 18.27 17.17
CA GLY A 259 0.52 17.50 18.30
C GLY A 259 -0.57 16.73 19.09
N ARG A 260 -1.80 17.28 19.19
CA ARG A 260 -2.92 16.55 19.81
C ARG A 260 -3.39 15.39 18.94
N VAL A 261 -3.53 15.61 17.64
CA VAL A 261 -3.97 14.58 16.70
C VAL A 261 -2.95 13.44 16.63
N ARG A 262 -1.64 13.74 16.57
CA ARG A 262 -0.60 12.71 16.60
C ARG A 262 -0.63 11.88 17.89
N ARG A 263 -0.84 12.49 19.07
CA ARG A 263 -0.95 11.74 20.34
C ARG A 263 -2.20 10.86 20.44
N ALA A 264 -3.26 11.17 19.70
CA ALA A 264 -4.48 10.36 19.70
C ALA A 264 -4.31 9.06 18.89
N TRP A 265 -3.34 9.00 17.98
CA TRP A 265 -3.20 7.93 16.99
C TRP A 265 -1.77 7.36 16.84
N GLY A 266 -0.80 7.87 17.61
CA GLY A 266 0.60 7.43 17.65
C GLY A 266 0.95 6.83 18.99
#